data_AF-A0A9R1X199-F1
#
_entry.id   AF-A0A9R1X199-F1
#
_cell.length_a   1.000
_cell.length_b   1.000
_cell.length_c   1.000
_cell.angle_alpha   90.00
_cell.angle_beta   90.00
_cell.angle_gamma   90.00
#
_symmetry.space_group_name_H-M   'P 1'
#
loop_
_entity.id
_entity.type
_entity.pdbx_description
1 polymer ?
#
loop_
_entity_poly.entity_id
_entity_poly.type
_entity_poly.pdbx_seq_one_letter_code
_entity_poly.pdbx_strand_id
1 'polypeptide(L)'
;MKDLNIGIALWLAAGGDRCVSEEINGNNNSKVKYNADSRILLVGSGADEQCGAYGRHRTKFKESSRGGLNEEMKLDMQRIWKRNLGRDDRCIVDNGKDPRFPFLDENVIRILLDIPLWEIADLGQPIGVGDKKILRELFYLKKAIQFGSRIARESNRKNYGSNRAANQASAGSASIQPI
;
A
#
# COMPACT_ATOMS: atom_id res chain seq x y z
N MET A 1 12.46 -5.24 5.78
CA MET A 1 11.74 -4.30 6.69
C MET A 1 10.36 -3.89 6.16
N LYS A 2 10.21 -3.51 4.88
CA LYS A 2 8.89 -3.12 4.30
C LYS A 2 7.83 -4.23 4.36
N ASP A 3 8.17 -5.47 3.99
CA ASP A 3 7.19 -6.57 4.01
C ASP A 3 6.73 -6.94 5.42
N LEU A 4 7.62 -6.89 6.41
CA LEU A 4 7.29 -7.11 7.81
C LEU A 4 6.30 -6.06 8.32
N ASN A 5 6.54 -4.79 8.01
CA ASN A 5 5.64 -3.69 8.42
C ASN A 5 4.24 -3.84 7.80
N ILE A 6 4.15 -4.24 6.53
CA ILE A 6 2.86 -4.49 5.87
C ILE A 6 2.17 -5.69 6.51
N GLY A 7 2.88 -6.81 6.70
CA GLY A 7 2.33 -8.02 7.29
C GLY A 7 1.79 -7.80 8.71
N ILE A 8 2.55 -7.13 9.58
CA ILE A 8 2.08 -6.82 10.94
C ILE A 8 0.86 -5.89 10.90
N ALA A 9 0.85 -4.88 10.01
CA ALA A 9 -0.31 -4.00 9.89
C ALA A 9 -1.57 -4.75 9.46
N LEU A 10 -1.45 -5.69 8.52
CA LEU A 10 -2.55 -6.54 8.08
C LEU A 10 -3.03 -7.47 9.19
N TRP A 11 -2.10 -8.13 9.88
CA TRP A 11 -2.41 -9.03 10.98
C TRP A 11 -3.15 -8.31 12.12
N LEU A 12 -2.65 -7.14 12.55
CA LEU A 12 -3.33 -6.32 13.56
C LEU A 12 -4.70 -5.83 13.09
N ALA A 13 -4.83 -5.44 11.81
CA ALA A 13 -6.12 -5.01 11.26
C ALA A 13 -7.13 -6.17 11.20
N ALA A 14 -6.67 -7.38 10.89
CA ALA A 14 -7.50 -8.59 10.79
C ALA A 14 -7.95 -9.09 12.17
N GLY A 15 -7.13 -8.92 13.22
CA GLY A 15 -7.47 -9.32 14.58
C GLY A 15 -8.71 -8.64 15.16
N GLY A 16 -9.12 -7.49 14.61
CA GLY A 16 -10.42 -6.88 14.93
C GLY A 16 -10.53 -6.27 16.32
N ASP A 17 -9.52 -6.45 17.19
CA ASP A 17 -9.44 -5.84 18.52
C ASP A 17 -9.25 -4.33 18.43
N ARG A 18 -10.28 -3.58 18.84
CA ARG A 18 -10.28 -2.12 18.83
C ARG A 18 -10.72 -1.58 20.19
N CYS A 19 -10.22 -0.40 20.51
CA CYS A 19 -10.75 0.41 21.60
C CYS A 19 -11.47 1.61 20.97
N VAL A 20 -12.77 1.74 21.22
CA VAL A 20 -13.56 2.91 20.82
C VAL A 20 -13.62 3.85 22.03
N SER A 21 -13.36 5.13 21.78
CA SER A 21 -13.59 6.17 22.79
C SER A 21 -15.03 6.63 22.61
N GLU A 22 -15.88 6.43 23.61
CA GLU A 22 -17.19 7.07 23.64
C GLU A 22 -17.05 8.40 24.38
N GLU A 23 -17.37 9.50 23.68
CA GLU A 23 -17.59 10.77 24.34
C GLU A 23 -18.96 10.74 25.02
N ILE A 24 -19.01 10.27 26.27
CA ILE A 24 -20.21 10.38 27.09
C ILE A 24 -20.18 11.76 27.75
N ASN A 25 -21.00 12.68 27.23
CA ASN A 25 -21.46 13.94 27.86
C ASN A 25 -20.52 14.60 28.88
N GLY A 26 -19.33 15.01 28.43
CA GLY A 26 -18.43 15.84 29.21
C GLY A 26 -17.70 15.08 30.33
N ASN A 27 -16.39 14.95 30.18
CA ASN A 27 -15.39 14.54 31.18
C ASN A 27 -15.10 13.06 31.46
N ASN A 28 -15.78 12.07 30.87
CA ASN A 28 -15.37 10.66 31.04
C ASN A 28 -14.99 10.00 29.72
N ASN A 29 -13.68 9.99 29.42
CA ASN A 29 -13.09 9.17 28.35
C ASN A 29 -13.08 7.69 28.74
N SER A 30 -14.24 7.04 28.66
CA SER A 30 -14.32 5.58 28.82
C SER A 30 -13.88 4.90 27.51
N LYS A 31 -12.90 3.99 27.62
CA LYS A 31 -12.46 3.17 26.48
C LYS A 31 -13.25 1.87 26.49
N VAL A 32 -14.12 1.70 25.51
CA VAL A 32 -14.87 0.45 25.31
C VAL A 32 -14.06 -0.45 24.38
N LYS A 33 -13.82 -1.69 24.81
CA LYS A 33 -13.25 -2.71 23.93
C LYS A 33 -14.33 -3.18 22.96
N TYR A 34 -14.02 -3.18 21.68
CA TYR A 34 -14.86 -3.64 20.59
C TYR A 34 -14.08 -4.64 19.76
N ASN A 35 -14.65 -5.82 19.51
CA ASN A 35 -14.08 -6.80 18.58
C ASN A 35 -14.96 -6.85 17.33
N ALA A 36 -14.33 -6.84 16.15
CA ALA A 36 -15.04 -6.89 14.87
C ALA A 36 -15.40 -8.33 14.45
N ASP A 37 -16.70 -8.62 14.41
CA ASP A 37 -17.24 -9.91 13.97
C ASP A 37 -17.14 -10.17 12.45
N SER A 38 -16.69 -9.18 11.67
CA SER A 38 -16.59 -9.28 10.21
C SER A 38 -15.73 -10.47 9.80
N ARG A 39 -16.26 -11.40 9.01
CA ARG A 39 -15.50 -12.58 8.52
C ARG A 39 -14.67 -12.29 7.27
N ILE A 40 -15.05 -11.25 6.53
CA ILE A 40 -14.43 -10.86 5.28
C ILE A 40 -13.67 -9.55 5.50
N LEU A 41 -12.43 -9.48 4.98
CA LEU A 41 -11.63 -8.27 4.99
C LEU A 41 -11.37 -7.81 3.54
N LEU A 42 -11.76 -6.59 3.21
CA LEU A 42 -11.42 -5.99 1.91
C LEU A 42 -10.00 -5.41 1.97
N VAL A 43 -9.14 -5.87 1.07
CA VAL A 43 -7.72 -5.52 1.02
C VAL A 43 -7.40 -4.76 -0.25
N GLY A 44 -6.74 -3.62 -0.11
CA GLY A 44 -6.37 -2.74 -1.23
C GLY A 44 -5.16 -3.21 -2.07
N SER A 45 -4.72 -4.46 -1.94
CA SER A 45 -3.59 -5.00 -2.71
C SER A 45 -3.95 -5.11 -4.20
N GLY A 46 -2.98 -4.86 -5.08
CA GLY A 46 -3.20 -4.74 -6.53
C GLY A 46 -3.42 -3.31 -7.02
N ALA A 47 -3.78 -2.38 -6.12
CA ALA A 47 -4.06 -1.00 -6.49
C ALA A 47 -2.78 -0.20 -6.81
N ASP A 48 -1.63 -0.54 -6.21
CA ASP A 48 -0.39 0.21 -6.45
C ASP A 48 0.31 -0.25 -7.73
N GLU A 49 0.23 -1.55 -8.03
CA GLU A 49 0.69 -2.23 -9.24
C GLU A 49 -0.04 -1.71 -10.48
N GLN A 50 -1.38 -1.68 -10.44
CA GLN A 50 -2.20 -1.28 -11.59
C GLN A 50 -2.29 0.23 -11.79
N CYS A 51 -2.01 1.04 -10.76
CA CYS A 51 -2.16 2.50 -10.85
C CYS A 51 -0.82 3.25 -10.76
N GLY A 52 0.32 2.60 -11.01
CA GLY A 52 1.57 3.33 -11.17
C GLY A 52 2.10 3.96 -9.87
N ALA A 53 1.86 3.37 -8.70
CA ALA A 53 2.11 4.04 -7.42
C ALA A 53 3.50 3.81 -6.79
N TYR A 54 4.28 2.84 -7.28
CA TYR A 54 5.60 2.56 -6.73
C TYR A 54 6.68 3.51 -7.25
N GLY A 55 7.67 3.83 -6.40
CA GLY A 55 8.80 4.68 -6.80
C GLY A 55 9.56 4.16 -8.02
N ARG A 56 9.68 2.83 -8.17
CA ARG A 56 10.31 2.18 -9.32
C ARG A 56 9.58 2.44 -10.65
N HIS A 57 8.26 2.62 -10.62
CA HIS A 57 7.48 3.00 -11.79
C HIS A 57 7.94 4.35 -12.35
N ARG A 58 8.22 5.30 -11.46
CA ARG A 58 8.76 6.61 -11.86
C ARG A 58 10.18 6.49 -12.39
N THR A 59 11.02 5.64 -11.81
CA THR A 59 12.35 5.36 -12.36
C THR A 59 12.26 4.83 -13.78
N LYS A 60 11.43 3.80 -14.01
CA LYS A 60 11.22 3.21 -15.34
C LYS A 60 10.58 4.18 -16.33
N PHE A 61 9.69 5.04 -15.86
CA PHE A 61 9.14 6.13 -16.67
C PHE A 61 10.22 7.13 -17.11
N LYS A 62 11.17 7.47 -16.25
CA LYS A 62 12.28 8.35 -16.63
C LYS A 62 13.25 7.68 -17.62
N GLU A 63 13.46 6.37 -17.48
CA GLU A 63 14.36 5.60 -18.34
C GLU A 63 13.80 5.38 -19.75
N SER A 64 12.51 5.07 -19.87
CA SER A 64 11.93 4.63 -21.15
C SER A 64 10.50 5.13 -21.36
N SER A 65 10.18 6.29 -20.79
CA SER A 65 8.89 6.96 -20.93
C SER A 65 7.70 6.05 -20.58
N ARG A 66 6.57 6.21 -21.27
CA ARG A 66 5.36 5.40 -21.05
C ARG A 66 5.56 3.91 -21.32
N GLY A 67 6.43 3.55 -22.28
CA GLY A 67 6.73 2.15 -22.60
C GLY A 67 7.36 1.42 -21.42
N GLY A 68 8.39 2.01 -20.81
CA GLY A 68 9.05 1.45 -19.63
C GLY A 68 8.11 1.33 -18.42
N LEU A 69 7.25 2.33 -18.20
CA LEU A 69 6.23 2.28 -17.15
C LEU A 69 5.26 1.11 -17.35
N ASN A 70 4.73 0.95 -18.56
CA ASN A 70 3.80 -0.12 -18.89
C ASN A 70 4.39 -1.51 -18.65
N GLU A 71 5.63 -1.73 -19.11
CA GLU A 71 6.30 -3.02 -18.93
C GLU A 71 6.60 -3.31 -17.45
N GLU A 72 7.04 -2.32 -16.67
CA GLU A 72 7.25 -2.50 -15.23
C GLU A 72 5.95 -2.85 -14.49
N MET A 73 4.84 -2.17 -14.82
CA MET A 73 3.53 -2.44 -14.22
C MET A 73 3.01 -3.84 -14.59
N LYS A 74 3.20 -4.28 -15.83
CA LYS A 74 2.87 -5.65 -16.26
C LYS A 74 3.66 -6.69 -15.48
N LEU A 75 4.98 -6.47 -15.30
CA LEU A 75 5.84 -7.37 -14.52
C LEU A 75 5.39 -7.46 -13.06
N ASP A 76 4.96 -6.36 -12.48
CA ASP A 76 4.41 -6.33 -11.12
C ASP A 76 3.13 -7.16 -11.02
N MET A 77 2.21 -7.02 -11.97
CA MET A 77 0.99 -7.83 -12.03
C MET A 77 1.30 -9.33 -12.18
N GLN A 78 2.26 -9.70 -13.01
CA GLN A 78 2.67 -11.11 -13.19
C GLN A 78 3.29 -11.73 -11.93
N ARG A 79 3.84 -10.91 -11.03
CA ARG A 79 4.58 -11.37 -9.84
C ARG A 79 3.81 -11.14 -8.54
N ILE A 80 2.65 -10.48 -8.58
CA ILE A 80 1.92 -10.02 -7.39
C ILE A 80 1.57 -11.17 -6.43
N TRP A 81 1.21 -12.33 -6.98
CA TRP A 81 0.88 -13.53 -6.22
C TRP A 81 2.01 -13.95 -5.27
N LYS A 82 3.26 -13.93 -5.77
CA LYS A 82 4.45 -14.34 -5.03
C LYS A 82 4.95 -13.24 -4.09
N ARG A 83 4.83 -11.97 -4.50
CA ARG A 83 5.41 -10.83 -3.77
C ARG A 83 4.51 -10.33 -2.65
N ASN A 84 3.22 -10.21 -2.89
CA ASN A 84 2.27 -9.56 -2.00
C ASN A 84 1.20 -10.51 -1.50
N LEU A 85 0.48 -11.19 -2.40
CA LEU A 85 -0.73 -11.94 -2.00
C LEU A 85 -0.43 -13.08 -1.05
N GLY A 86 0.65 -13.83 -1.26
CA GLY A 86 1.03 -14.89 -0.33
C GLY A 86 1.34 -14.42 1.09
N ARG A 87 1.84 -13.18 1.27
CA ARG A 87 2.02 -12.57 2.60
C ARG A 87 0.66 -12.15 3.15
N ASP A 88 -0.09 -11.40 2.36
CA ASP A 88 -1.34 -10.77 2.80
C ASP A 88 -2.36 -11.81 3.25
N ASP A 89 -2.49 -12.89 2.46
CA ASP A 89 -3.35 -14.03 2.77
C ASP A 89 -3.00 -14.65 4.13
N ARG A 90 -1.75 -15.09 4.32
CA ARG A 90 -1.30 -15.69 5.59
C ARG A 90 -1.50 -14.78 6.79
N CYS A 91 -1.21 -13.48 6.66
CA CYS A 91 -1.38 -12.53 7.76
C CYS A 91 -2.84 -12.33 8.17
N ILE A 92 -3.77 -12.45 7.23
CA ILE A 92 -5.20 -12.22 7.46
C ILE A 92 -5.89 -13.50 7.93
N VAL A 93 -5.61 -14.63 7.27
CA VAL A 93 -6.20 -15.95 7.56
C VAL A 93 -5.81 -16.46 8.94
N ASP A 94 -4.65 -16.04 9.49
CA ASP A 94 -4.25 -16.35 10.87
C ASP A 94 -5.28 -15.87 11.92
N ASN A 95 -6.07 -14.83 11.60
CA ASN A 95 -7.15 -14.32 12.44
C ASN A 95 -8.54 -14.90 12.05
N GLY A 96 -8.58 -15.96 11.25
CA GLY A 96 -9.83 -16.60 10.79
C GLY A 96 -10.67 -15.73 9.86
N LYS A 97 -10.03 -14.77 9.16
CA LYS A 97 -10.69 -13.85 8.22
C LYS A 97 -10.37 -14.23 6.77
N ASP A 98 -11.33 -14.09 5.87
CA ASP A 98 -11.18 -14.32 4.43
C ASP A 98 -10.85 -13.00 3.71
N PRO A 99 -9.66 -12.83 3.11
CA PRO A 99 -9.31 -11.63 2.38
C PRO A 99 -9.98 -11.60 1.00
N ARG A 100 -10.54 -10.44 0.64
CA ARG A 100 -11.00 -10.15 -0.72
C ARG A 100 -10.22 -8.98 -1.29
N PHE A 101 -9.87 -9.08 -2.57
CA PHE A 101 -8.97 -8.14 -3.25
C PHE A 101 -9.71 -7.46 -4.41
N PRO A 102 -10.52 -6.40 -4.16
CA PRO A 102 -11.34 -5.77 -5.20
C PRO A 102 -10.55 -5.27 -6.41
N PHE A 103 -9.30 -4.83 -6.22
CA PHE A 103 -8.46 -4.40 -7.32
C PHE A 103 -8.00 -5.55 -8.21
N LEU A 104 -8.05 -6.79 -7.75
CA LEU A 104 -7.70 -7.98 -8.53
C LEU A 104 -8.92 -8.69 -9.11
N ASP A 105 -10.11 -8.11 -8.98
CA ASP A 105 -11.29 -8.55 -9.70
C ASP A 105 -11.08 -8.38 -11.21
N GLU A 106 -11.46 -9.39 -12.00
CA GLU A 106 -11.26 -9.41 -13.45
C GLU A 106 -11.93 -8.24 -14.16
N ASN A 107 -13.10 -7.79 -13.69
CA ASN A 107 -13.78 -6.65 -14.29
C ASN A 107 -13.07 -5.34 -13.96
N VAL A 108 -12.55 -5.20 -12.74
CA VAL A 108 -11.75 -4.04 -12.35
C VAL A 108 -10.46 -3.98 -13.16
N ILE A 109 -9.76 -5.11 -13.31
CA ILE A 109 -8.56 -5.20 -14.16
C ILE A 109 -8.90 -4.81 -15.60
N ARG A 110 -9.97 -5.36 -16.18
CA ARG A 110 -10.40 -5.03 -17.54
C ARG A 110 -10.66 -3.54 -17.72
N ILE A 111 -11.43 -2.93 -16.81
CA ILE A 111 -11.70 -1.49 -16.84
C ILE A 111 -10.40 -0.68 -16.79
N LEU A 112 -9.45 -1.05 -15.91
CA LEU A 112 -8.18 -0.34 -15.80
C LEU A 112 -7.29 -0.51 -17.05
N LEU A 113 -7.35 -1.65 -17.73
CA LEU A 113 -6.62 -1.91 -18.97
C LEU A 113 -7.21 -1.15 -20.18
N ASP A 114 -8.52 -0.88 -20.16
CA ASP A 114 -9.21 -0.12 -21.22
C ASP A 114 -8.97 1.39 -21.12
N ILE A 115 -8.52 1.88 -19.97
CA ILE A 115 -8.22 3.30 -19.73
C ILE A 115 -6.79 3.62 -20.21
N PRO A 116 -6.58 4.75 -20.92
CA PRO A 116 -5.25 5.16 -21.31
C PRO A 116 -4.30 5.34 -20.12
N LEU A 117 -3.06 4.85 -20.26
CA LEU A 117 -2.09 4.83 -19.16
C LEU A 117 -1.83 6.21 -18.52
N TRP A 118 -1.90 7.30 -19.29
CA TRP A 118 -1.71 8.67 -18.77
C TRP A 118 -2.90 9.19 -17.92
N GLU A 119 -4.06 8.54 -18.00
CA GLU A 119 -5.20 8.80 -17.11
C GLU A 119 -5.06 7.98 -15.82
N ILE A 120 -4.52 6.76 -15.93
CA ILE A 120 -4.17 5.91 -14.77
C ILE A 120 -3.06 6.55 -13.92
N ALA A 121 -1.96 6.96 -14.57
CA ALA A 121 -0.80 7.56 -13.93
C ALA A 121 -0.04 8.51 -14.88
N ASP A 122 0.21 9.73 -14.43
CA ASP A 122 1.03 10.72 -15.13
C ASP A 122 2.34 10.99 -14.37
N LEU A 123 3.31 10.09 -14.52
CA LEU A 123 4.58 10.17 -13.78
C LEU A 123 5.52 11.29 -14.28
N GLY A 124 5.09 12.11 -15.24
CA GLY A 124 5.73 13.40 -15.55
C GLY A 124 5.43 14.46 -14.49
N GLN A 125 4.29 14.37 -13.81
CA GLN A 125 3.91 15.29 -12.72
C GLN A 125 4.73 15.04 -11.45
N PRO A 126 4.77 16.00 -10.51
CA PRO A 126 5.40 15.82 -9.21
C PRO A 126 4.94 14.57 -8.44
N ILE A 127 5.78 14.09 -7.52
CA ILE A 127 5.43 12.99 -6.62
C ILE A 127 4.22 13.39 -5.77
N GLY A 128 3.25 12.49 -5.66
CA GLY A 128 2.00 12.72 -4.95
C GLY A 128 0.88 13.28 -5.82
N VAL A 129 1.18 13.70 -7.06
CA VAL A 129 0.20 14.24 -8.02
C VAL A 129 -0.12 13.19 -9.08
N GLY A 130 0.90 12.76 -9.82
CA GLY A 130 0.71 11.92 -11.00
C GLY A 130 0.71 10.41 -10.76
N ASP A 131 1.31 9.94 -9.66
CA ASP A 131 1.16 8.55 -9.26
C ASP A 131 -0.28 8.29 -8.84
N LYS A 132 -0.84 7.13 -9.24
CA LYS A 132 -2.20 6.68 -8.91
C LYS A 132 -3.25 7.78 -9.12
N LYS A 133 -3.09 8.52 -10.21
CA LYS A 133 -3.92 9.67 -10.59
C LYS A 133 -5.40 9.31 -10.55
N ILE A 134 -5.78 8.24 -11.25
CA ILE A 134 -7.18 7.77 -11.26
C ILE A 134 -7.75 7.51 -9.86
N LEU A 135 -6.96 6.93 -8.95
CA LEU A 135 -7.42 6.66 -7.59
C LEU A 135 -7.56 7.92 -6.76
N ARG A 136 -6.78 8.96 -7.04
CA ARG A 136 -6.87 10.26 -6.35
C ARG A 136 -8.07 11.06 -6.82
N GLU A 137 -8.43 10.92 -8.09
CA GLU A 137 -9.63 11.53 -8.67
C GLU A 137 -10.91 10.88 -8.12
N LEU A 138 -10.90 9.54 -7.97
CA LEU A 138 -12.03 8.79 -7.41
C LEU A 138 -12.11 8.84 -5.87
N PHE A 139 -10.97 8.92 -5.18
CA PHE A 139 -10.89 8.87 -3.72
C PHE A 139 -9.94 9.91 -3.16
N TYR A 140 -10.42 10.69 -2.18
CA TYR A 140 -9.66 11.81 -1.60
C TYR A 140 -8.33 11.42 -0.93
N LEU A 141 -8.15 10.16 -0.49
CA LEU A 141 -6.97 9.75 0.28
C LEU A 141 -6.59 8.28 0.05
N LYS A 142 -5.48 8.03 -0.65
CA LYS A 142 -4.82 6.69 -0.70
C LYS A 142 -3.42 6.74 -0.06
N LYS A 143 -3.27 6.12 1.12
CA LYS A 143 -1.97 5.92 1.78
C LYS A 143 -1.67 4.43 1.89
N ALA A 144 -0.42 4.03 1.67
CA ALA A 144 -0.04 2.64 1.90
C ALA A 144 -0.18 2.29 3.38
N ILE A 145 -0.63 1.06 3.66
CA ILE A 145 -1.07 0.66 5.00
C ILE A 145 0.00 0.90 6.07
N GLN A 146 1.26 0.61 5.77
CA GLN A 146 2.37 0.80 6.72
C GLN A 146 2.62 2.26 7.13
N PHE A 147 2.21 3.21 6.29
CA PHE A 147 2.29 4.64 6.59
C PHE A 147 1.00 5.13 7.26
N GLY A 148 -0.16 4.63 6.82
CA GLY A 148 -1.46 4.93 7.43
C GLY A 148 -1.55 4.47 8.89
N SER A 149 -1.08 3.25 9.18
CA SER A 149 -1.03 2.69 10.53
C SER A 149 0.11 3.23 11.39
N ARG A 150 1.01 4.03 10.81
CA ARG A 150 2.26 4.53 11.43
C ARG A 150 3.24 3.43 11.85
N ILE A 151 3.01 2.16 11.52
CA ILE A 151 3.91 1.07 11.92
C ILE A 151 5.31 1.23 11.32
N ALA A 152 5.42 1.79 10.11
CA ALA A 152 6.71 2.09 9.51
C ALA A 152 7.50 3.09 10.36
N ARG A 153 6.83 4.08 10.97
CA ARG A 153 7.46 5.05 11.87
C ARG A 153 7.98 4.40 13.13
N GLU A 154 7.16 3.54 13.76
CA GLU A 154 7.56 2.85 15.00
C GLU A 154 8.71 1.87 14.75
N SER A 155 8.64 1.12 13.64
CA SER A 155 9.70 0.23 13.17
C SER A 155 11.01 1.00 12.89
N ASN A 156 10.93 2.14 12.21
CA ASN A 156 12.09 3.00 11.96
C ASN A 156 12.69 3.59 13.24
N ARG A 157 11.84 4.02 14.19
CA ARG A 157 12.29 4.54 15.49
C ARG A 157 13.03 3.46 16.28
N LYS A 158 12.52 2.23 16.27
CA LYS A 158 13.14 1.09 16.95
C LYS A 158 14.51 0.73 16.35
N ASN A 159 14.62 0.69 15.01
CA ASN A 159 15.82 0.19 14.35
C ASN A 159 16.87 1.27 14.05
N TYR A 160 16.47 2.53 13.88
CA TYR A 160 17.36 3.62 13.47
C TYR A 160 17.28 4.85 14.39
N GLY A 161 16.50 4.80 15.47
CA GLY A 161 16.27 5.93 16.39
C GLY A 161 15.33 7.01 15.84
N SER A 162 15.26 7.20 14.51
CA SER A 162 14.35 8.16 13.87
C SER A 162 14.03 7.83 12.41
N ASN A 163 12.96 8.41 11.88
CA ASN A 163 12.64 8.34 10.45
C ASN A 163 13.71 9.00 9.57
N ARG A 164 14.34 10.09 10.03
CA ARG A 164 15.37 10.79 9.26
C ARG A 164 16.61 9.91 9.10
N ALA A 165 17.03 9.25 10.18
CA ALA A 165 18.15 8.31 10.15
C ALA A 165 17.85 7.10 9.24
N ALA A 166 16.64 6.55 9.30
CA ALA A 166 16.22 5.46 8.41
C ALA A 166 16.27 5.85 6.92
N ASN A 167 15.83 7.07 6.59
CA ASN A 167 15.87 7.59 5.23
C ASN A 167 17.32 7.80 4.74
N GLN A 168 18.19 8.34 5.58
CA GLN A 168 19.61 8.51 5.27
C GLN A 168 20.31 7.16 5.03
N ALA A 169 20.04 6.16 5.88
CA ALA A 169 20.57 4.81 5.70
C ALA A 169 20.08 4.15 4.40
N SER A 170 18.86 4.44 3.97
CA SER A 170 18.28 3.89 2.73
C SER A 170 18.79 4.61 1.47
N ALA A 171 19.14 5.89 1.56
CA ALA A 171 19.58 6.70 0.43
C ALA A 171 20.93 6.25 -0.17
N GLY A 172 21.79 5.59 0.63
CA GLY A 172 23.10 5.08 0.18
C GLY A 172 23.07 3.75 -0.59
N SER A 173 21.90 3.13 -0.77
CA SER A 173 21.77 1.81 -1.43
C SER A 173 21.51 1.86 -2.94
N ALA A 174 21.39 3.05 -3.52
CA ALA A 174 21.28 3.23 -4.97
C ALA A 174 22.69 3.34 -5.59
N SER A 175 23.38 2.21 -5.73
CA SER A 175 24.57 2.13 -6.58
C SER A 175 24.13 2.25 -8.05
N ILE A 176 24.46 3.39 -8.66
CA ILE A 176 24.47 3.52 -10.12
C ILE A 176 25.64 2.66 -10.59
N GLN A 177 25.38 1.52 -11.21
CA GLN A 177 26.42 0.84 -11.98
C GLN A 177 26.62 1.63 -13.27
N PRO A 178 27.81 2.22 -13.50
CA PRO A 178 28.10 2.85 -14.77
C PRO A 178 28.16 1.77 -15.85
N ILE A 179 27.57 2.09 -17.01
CA ILE A 179 27.73 1.34 -18.27
C ILE A 179 29.06 1.76 -18.88
#